data_AF-A0A821Y4N3-F1
#
_entry.id   AF-A0A821Y4N3-F1
#
_cell.length_a   1.000
_cell.length_b   1.000
_cell.length_c   1.000
_cell.angle_alpha   90.00
_cell.angle_beta   90.00
_cell.angle_gamma   90.00
#
_symmetry.space_group_name_H-M   'P 1'
#
loop_
_entity.id
_entity.type
_entity.pdbx_description
1 polymer ?
#
loop_
_entity_poly.entity_id
_entity_poly.type
_entity_poly.pdbx_seq_one_letter_code
_entity_poly.pdbx_strand_id
1 'polypeptide(L)'
;MTERMNRNLKPMIAQYAQENAHSWDRHLSKFALSIRTSVNETTGDTPAFLNLGRDPKLPLDLLITNPGNNEPLLPTSISTEVDTY
;
A
#
# COMPACT_ATOMS: atom_id res chain seq x y z
N MET A 1 3.97 15.25 8.00
CA MET A 1 3.49 13.90 7.59
C MET A 1 1.99 13.83 7.38
N THR A 2 1.18 14.35 8.31
CA THR A 2 -0.29 14.26 8.29
C THR A 2 -0.96 14.83 7.04
N GLU A 3 -0.51 15.98 6.53
CA GLU A 3 -1.13 16.62 5.37
C GLU A 3 -0.94 15.84 4.06
N ARG A 4 0.25 15.25 3.86
CA ARG A 4 0.54 14.37 2.72
C ARG A 4 -0.29 13.08 2.81
N MET A 5 -0.39 12.50 4.00
CA MET A 5 -1.25 11.33 4.24
C MET A 5 -2.71 11.65 3.94
N ASN A 6 -3.21 12.80 4.40
CA ASN A 6 -4.56 13.26 4.11
C ASN A 6 -4.80 13.50 2.62
N ARG A 7 -3.79 13.99 1.88
CA ARG A 7 -3.88 14.17 0.42
C ARG A 7 -4.03 12.85 -0.32
N ASN A 8 -3.41 11.77 0.15
CA ASN A 8 -3.55 10.43 -0.44
C ASN A 8 -4.84 9.72 0.01
N LEU A 9 -5.27 9.96 1.25
CA LEU A 9 -6.46 9.34 1.83
C LEU A 9 -7.76 9.91 1.21
N LYS A 10 -7.82 11.21 0.95
CA LYS A 10 -8.98 11.88 0.34
C LYS A 10 -9.45 11.23 -0.98
N PRO A 11 -8.60 11.02 -2.00
CA PRO A 11 -9.02 10.39 -3.25
C PRO A 11 -9.42 8.91 -3.06
N MET A 12 -8.73 8.16 -2.20
CA MET A 12 -9.11 6.77 -1.89
C MET A 12 -10.50 6.68 -1.26
N ILE A 13 -10.81 7.58 -0.31
CA ILE A 13 -12.13 7.64 0.30
C ILE A 13 -13.16 8.13 -0.71
N ALA A 14 -12.86 9.14 -1.53
CA ALA A 14 -13.78 9.66 -2.53
C ALA A 14 -14.18 8.59 -3.57
N GLN A 15 -13.22 7.80 -4.05
CA GLN A 15 -13.47 6.69 -4.97
C GLN A 15 -14.41 5.65 -4.35
N TYR A 16 -14.23 5.33 -3.06
CA TYR A 16 -15.03 4.32 -2.39
C TYR A 16 -16.41 4.85 -1.93
N ALA A 17 -16.47 6.11 -1.50
CA ALA A 17 -17.69 6.77 -1.05
C ALA A 17 -18.66 7.05 -2.21
N GLN A 18 -18.17 7.11 -3.45
CA GLN A 18 -19.01 7.24 -4.64
C GLN A 18 -19.99 6.05 -4.80
N GLU A 19 -19.57 4.85 -4.41
CA GLU A 19 -20.40 3.65 -4.51
C GLU A 19 -21.21 3.39 -3.23
N ASN A 20 -20.65 3.66 -2.05
CA ASN A 20 -21.32 3.42 -0.76
C ASN A 20 -20.90 4.45 0.31
N ALA A 21 -21.47 5.66 0.23
CA ALA A 21 -21.16 6.78 1.13
C ALA A 21 -21.45 6.54 2.63
N HIS A 22 -22.19 5.49 3.00
CA HIS A 22 -22.52 5.20 4.41
C HIS A 22 -21.55 4.20 5.07
N SER A 23 -20.68 3.52 4.31
CA SER A 23 -19.81 2.46 4.84
C SER A 23 -18.32 2.78 4.75
N TRP A 24 -17.94 3.97 4.29
CA TRP A 24 -16.55 4.37 4.05
C TRP A 24 -15.64 4.18 5.28
N ASP A 25 -16.20 4.36 6.47
CA ASP A 25 -15.55 4.21 7.78
C ASP A 25 -15.09 2.76 8.02
N ARG A 26 -15.85 1.78 7.57
CA ARG A 26 -15.48 0.34 7.65
C ARG A 26 -14.25 0.01 6.81
N HIS A 27 -13.92 0.84 5.83
CA HIS A 27 -12.77 0.66 4.94
C HIS A 27 -11.53 1.44 5.39
N LEU A 28 -11.62 2.22 6.47
CA LEU A 28 -10.52 3.05 6.96
C LEU A 28 -9.25 2.23 7.25
N SER A 29 -9.40 1.04 7.86
CA SER A 29 -8.27 0.13 8.11
C SER A 29 -7.59 -0.33 6.82
N LYS A 30 -8.35 -0.49 5.72
CA LYS A 30 -7.81 -0.87 4.41
C LYS A 30 -7.05 0.30 3.77
N PHE A 31 -7.58 1.51 3.84
CA PHE A 31 -6.88 2.71 3.36
C PHE A 31 -5.60 2.97 4.16
N ALA A 32 -5.65 2.82 5.48
CA ALA A 32 -4.47 2.94 6.33
C ALA A 32 -3.40 1.90 5.99
N LEU A 33 -3.81 0.66 5.65
CA LEU A 33 -2.90 -0.38 5.20
C LEU A 33 -2.25 -0.01 3.86
N SER A 34 -3.05 0.38 2.86
CA SER A 34 -2.55 0.81 1.54
C SER A 34 -1.52 1.93 1.67
N ILE A 35 -1.80 2.96 2.48
CA ILE A 35 -0.86 4.06 2.70
C ILE A 35 0.46 3.58 3.33
N ARG A 36 0.40 2.60 4.24
CA ARG A 36 1.59 2.08 4.94
C ARG A 36 2.46 1.21 4.03
N THR A 37 1.87 0.54 3.04
CA THR A 37 2.56 -0.37 2.12
C THR A 37 2.87 0.24 0.75
N SER A 38 2.29 1.39 0.41
CA SER A 38 2.62 2.11 -0.83
C SER A 38 3.98 2.79 -0.71
N VAL A 39 4.86 2.52 -1.67
CA VAL A 39 6.17 3.17 -1.79
C VAL A 39 5.97 4.67 -2.02
N ASN A 40 6.74 5.49 -1.29
CA ASN A 40 6.73 6.93 -1.47
C ASN A 40 7.82 7.32 -2.48
N GLU A 41 7.42 7.89 -3.62
CA GLU A 41 8.34 8.30 -4.71
C GLU A 41 9.52 9.16 -4.25
N THR A 42 9.33 10.01 -3.23
CA THR A 42 10.40 10.89 -2.73
C THR A 42 11.45 10.14 -1.93
N THR A 43 11.08 9.03 -1.30
CA THR A 43 11.95 8.29 -0.38
C THR A 43 12.36 6.92 -0.92
N GLY A 44 11.68 6.42 -1.95
CA GLY A 44 11.93 5.09 -2.52
C GLY A 44 11.43 3.93 -1.67
N ASP A 45 10.96 4.20 -0.44
CA ASP A 45 10.54 3.20 0.53
C ASP A 45 9.09 3.40 1.00
N THR A 46 8.52 2.35 1.60
CA THR A 46 7.20 2.41 2.22
C THR A 46 7.26 3.16 3.57
N PRO A 47 6.18 3.86 3.96
CA PRO A 47 6.11 4.47 5.29
C PRO A 47 6.22 3.45 6.42
N ALA A 48 5.80 2.20 6.23
CA ALA A 48 5.97 1.17 7.24
C ALA A 48 7.43 0.78 7.42
N PHE A 49 8.17 0.60 6.32
CA PHE A 49 9.60 0.35 6.34
C PHE A 49 10.36 1.48 7.03
N LEU A 50 10.05 2.74 6.70
CA LEU A 50 10.71 3.90 7.32
C LEU A 50 10.41 4.05 8.82
N ASN A 51 9.21 3.67 9.27
CA ASN A 51 8.82 3.83 10.68
C ASN A 51 9.22 2.63 11.56
N LEU A 52 9.27 1.42 11.00
CA LEU A 52 9.42 0.17 11.76
C LEU A 52 10.67 -0.63 11.37
N GLY A 53 11.40 -0.21 10.32
CA GLY A 53 12.54 -0.93 9.74
C GLY A 53 12.16 -2.21 9.01
N ARG A 54 10.86 -2.46 8.78
CA ARG A 54 10.33 -3.64 8.08
C ARG A 54 8.97 -3.38 7.48
N ASP A 55 8.67 -4.05 6.37
CA ASP A 55 7.32 -4.06 5.81
C ASP A 55 6.37 -4.98 6.60
N PRO A 56 5.07 -4.63 6.67
CA PRO A 56 4.07 -5.48 7.29
C PRO A 56 3.78 -6.68 6.40
N LYS A 57 3.89 -7.91 6.93
CA LYS A 57 3.51 -9.12 6.20
C LYS A 57 2.01 -9.13 5.95
N LEU A 58 1.61 -9.11 4.68
CA LEU A 58 0.21 -9.19 4.28
C LEU A 58 -0.24 -10.66 4.20
N PRO A 59 -1.53 -10.96 4.44
CA PRO A 59 -2.07 -12.30 4.17
C PRO A 59 -1.83 -12.75 2.73
N LEU A 60 -1.79 -11.80 1.79
CA LEU A 60 -1.45 -12.06 0.39
C LEU A 60 -0.01 -12.58 0.24
N ASP A 61 0.96 -12.04 0.99
CA ASP A 61 2.35 -12.51 0.96
C ASP A 61 2.47 -13.97 1.44
N LEU A 62 1.60 -14.39 2.38
CA LEU A 62 1.54 -15.77 2.86
C LEU A 62 0.95 -16.73 1.83
N LEU A 63 -0.02 -16.26 1.04
CA LEU A 63 -0.63 -17.05 -0.04
C LEU A 63 0.29 -17.15 -1.26
N ILE A 64 1.15 -16.15 -1.47
CA ILE A 64 2.10 -16.08 -2.60
C ILE A 64 3.45 -16.75 -2.27
N THR A 65 3.78 -16.95 -0.99
CA THR A 65 5.01 -17.65 -0.60
C THR A 65 4.94 -19.14 -0.98
N ASN A 66 5.79 -19.54 -1.91
CA ASN A 66 6.02 -20.94 -2.24
C ASN A 66 6.59 -21.69 -1.00
N PRO A 67 5.99 -22.78 -0.51
CA PRO A 67 6.47 -23.49 0.68
C PRO A 67 7.85 -24.16 0.53
N GLY A 68 8.49 -24.10 -0.65
CA GLY A 68 9.82 -24.67 -0.90
C GLY A 68 10.97 -23.67 -0.97
N ASN A 69 10.71 -22.43 -1.34
CA ASN A 69 11.76 -21.44 -1.61
C ASN A 69 11.31 -20.13 -0.98
N ASN A 70 12.08 -19.61 -0.01
CA ASN A 70 11.83 -18.33 0.67
C ASN A 70 11.99 -17.10 -0.26
N GLU A 71 11.68 -17.23 -1.55
CA GLU A 71 11.65 -16.12 -2.48
C GLU A 71 10.22 -15.59 -2.61
N PRO A 72 10.00 -14.28 -2.38
CA PRO A 72 8.73 -13.66 -2.74
C PRO A 72 8.55 -13.73 -4.25
N LEU A 73 7.44 -14.33 -4.72
CA LEU A 73 7.08 -14.35 -6.15
C LEU A 73 6.58 -12.99 -6.66
N LEU A 74 6.52 -11.99 -5.79
CA LEU A 74 6.32 -10.60 -6.18
C LEU A 74 7.70 -10.02 -6.51
N PRO A 75 7.94 -9.50 -7.73
CA PRO A 75 9.14 -8.73 -7.96
C PRO A 75 9.19 -7.63 -6.90
N THR A 76 10.33 -7.53 -6.22
CA THR A 76 10.69 -6.57 -5.16
C THR A 76 10.46 -5.10 -5.50
N SER A 77 9.94 -4.81 -6.69
CA SER A 77 9.46 -3.50 -7.05
C SER A 77 8.16 -3.73 -7.82
N ILE A 78 7.07 -3.07 -7.39
CA ILE A 78 6.29 -2.36 -8.40
C ILE A 78 7.22 -1.26 -8.90
N SER A 79 8.21 -1.66 -9.71
CA SER A 79 8.84 -0.77 -10.66
C SER A 79 7.70 -0.48 -11.59
N THR A 80 7.09 0.68 -11.42
CA THR A 80 6.45 1.32 -12.55
C THR A 80 7.58 1.58 -13.55
N GLU A 81 7.93 0.54 -14.34
CA GLU A 81 8.13 0.74 -15.77
C GLU A 81 6.83 1.41 -16.25
N VAL A 82 6.80 2.74 -16.12
CA VAL A 82 6.11 3.54 -17.12
C VAL A 82 7.16 3.74 -18.18
N ASP A 83 7.04 2.92 -19.21
CA ASP A 83 7.76 3.08 -20.47
C ASP A 83 7.85 4.55 -20.88
N THR A 84 9.08 4.92 -21.22
CA THR A 84 9.44 5.90 -22.23
C THR A 84 8.32 6.16 -23.26
N TYR A 85 7.77 7.38 -23.28
CA TYR A 85 7.69 8.27 -24.45
C TYR A 85 7.25 9.68 -24.05
#